data_AF-A0A535EPQ7-F1
#
_entry.id   AF-A0A535EPQ7-F1
#
_cell.length_a   1.000
_cell.length_b   1.000
_cell.length_c   1.000
_cell.angle_alpha   90.00
_cell.angle_beta   90.00
_cell.angle_gamma   90.00
#
_symmetry.space_group_name_H-M   'P 1'
#
loop_
_entity.id
_entity.type
_entity.pdbx_description
1 polymer ?
#
loop_
_entity_poly.entity_id
_entity_poly.type
_entity_poly.pdbx_seq_one_letter_code
_entity_poly.pdbx_strand_id
1 'polypeptide(L)'
;MKMYYDSDCPPTLGEKVAILGYGSQGRAHALNLRDSGEDVTVGLYPGSRSKDKAEADGVRVKDVPEAVKDARVVMVLTPDVGQARLYREAVEPNLKRGDMLMFAHGFSIHFG
;
A
#
# COMPACT_ATOMS: atom_id res chain seq x y z
N MET A 1 -2.11 1.17 29.34
CA MET A 1 -2.02 1.29 27.87
C MET A 1 -0.69 1.95 27.57
N LYS A 2 0.15 1.36 26.72
CA LYS A 2 1.38 2.01 26.26
C LYS A 2 1.03 2.91 25.07
N MET A 3 1.45 4.17 25.11
CA MET A 3 1.24 5.15 24.05
C MET A 3 2.59 5.46 23.40
N TYR A 4 2.58 5.72 22.09
CA TYR A 4 3.77 6.05 21.30
C TYR A 4 3.57 7.43 20.67
N TYR A 5 4.65 8.18 20.56
CA TYR A 5 4.69 9.51 19.94
C TYR A 5 5.81 9.56 18.90
N ASP A 6 5.92 10.70 18.19
CA ASP A 6 6.96 10.89 17.17
C ASP A 6 8.39 10.64 17.70
N SER A 7 8.66 10.95 18.98
CA SER A 7 9.95 10.70 19.62
C SER A 7 10.29 9.21 19.78
N ASP A 8 9.30 8.33 19.71
CA ASP A 8 9.48 6.87 19.79
C ASP A 8 9.59 6.22 18.41
N CYS A 9 9.37 7.00 17.34
CA CYS A 9 9.35 6.52 15.97
C CYS A 9 10.65 6.90 15.23
N PRO A 10 11.15 6.03 14.33
CA PRO A 10 12.16 6.46 13.40
C PRO A 10 11.60 7.59 12.51
N PRO A 11 12.42 8.55 12.07
CA PRO A 11 11.96 9.71 11.30
C PRO A 11 11.52 9.36 9.88
N THR A 12 11.88 8.17 9.39
CA THR A 12 11.50 7.67 8.07
C THR A 12 11.40 6.14 8.08
N LEU A 13 10.60 5.59 7.18
CA LEU A 13 10.63 4.16 6.86
C LEU A 13 11.91 3.80 6.09
N GLY A 14 12.40 4.71 5.24
CA GLY A 14 13.62 4.51 4.44
C GLY A 14 13.48 3.44 3.34
N GLU A 15 12.26 3.07 2.99
CA GLU A 15 11.94 1.97 2.10
C GLU A 15 10.88 2.37 1.07
N LYS A 16 10.85 1.68 -0.06
CA LYS A 16 9.82 1.91 -1.09
C LYS A 16 8.49 1.31 -0.66
N VAL A 17 7.43 2.11 -0.71
CA VAL A 17 6.09 1.75 -0.25
C VAL A 17 5.12 1.63 -1.43
N ALA A 18 4.51 0.46 -1.57
CA ALA A 18 3.35 0.24 -2.43
C ALA A 18 2.05 0.36 -1.64
N ILE A 19 1.17 1.26 -2.06
CA ILE A 19 -0.20 1.37 -1.55
C ILE A 19 -1.16 0.72 -2.55
N LEU A 20 -1.78 -0.40 -2.20
CA LEU A 20 -2.71 -1.11 -3.09
C LEU A 20 -4.14 -0.63 -2.86
N GLY A 21 -4.70 0.05 -3.87
CA GLY A 21 -6.01 0.68 -3.80
C GLY A 21 -5.95 2.16 -3.42
N TYR A 22 -6.88 2.95 -3.97
CA TYR A 22 -6.91 4.41 -3.78
C TYR A 22 -8.31 4.90 -3.39
N GLY A 23 -8.93 4.18 -2.44
CA GLY A 23 -10.14 4.60 -1.75
C GLY A 23 -9.86 5.61 -0.63
N SER A 24 -10.70 5.65 0.41
CA SER A 24 -10.53 6.57 1.54
C SER A 24 -9.18 6.37 2.27
N GLN A 25 -8.92 5.14 2.73
CA GLN A 25 -7.66 4.83 3.44
C GLN A 25 -6.45 4.88 2.50
N GLY A 26 -6.58 4.32 1.29
CA GLY A 26 -5.51 4.32 0.29
C GLY A 26 -5.01 5.73 -0.04
N ARG A 27 -5.93 6.66 -0.31
CA ARG A 27 -5.59 8.05 -0.58
C ARG A 27 -4.95 8.72 0.64
N ALA A 28 -5.51 8.56 1.82
CA ALA A 28 -4.96 9.17 3.04
C ALA A 28 -3.53 8.67 3.33
N HIS A 29 -3.30 7.36 3.28
CA HIS A 29 -1.98 6.78 3.51
C HIS A 29 -0.98 7.24 2.46
N ALA A 30 -1.35 7.21 1.18
CA ALA A 30 -0.44 7.59 0.10
C ALA A 30 0.00 9.05 0.18
N LEU A 31 -0.94 9.98 0.44
CA LEU A 31 -0.63 11.40 0.53
C LEU A 31 0.16 11.73 1.79
N ASN A 32 -0.24 11.21 2.94
CA ASN A 32 0.46 11.49 4.19
C ASN A 32 1.89 10.93 4.16
N LEU A 33 2.11 9.71 3.66
CA LEU A 33 3.47 9.15 3.55
C LEU A 33 4.33 9.93 2.56
N ARG A 34 3.77 10.34 1.42
CA ARG A 34 4.49 11.17 0.45
C ARG A 34 4.87 12.52 1.07
N ASP A 35 3.94 13.18 1.75
CA ASP A 35 4.17 14.48 2.38
C ASP A 35 5.17 14.36 3.56
N SER A 36 5.28 13.18 4.18
CA SER A 36 6.34 12.81 5.12
C SER A 36 7.69 12.47 4.47
N GLY A 37 7.80 12.49 3.14
CA GLY A 37 9.04 12.28 2.39
C GLY A 37 9.32 10.84 1.94
N GLU A 38 8.35 9.93 2.06
CA GLU A 38 8.52 8.52 1.68
C GLU A 38 8.38 8.27 0.16
N ASP A 39 9.07 7.23 -0.34
CA ASP A 39 8.99 6.78 -1.74
C ASP A 39 7.71 5.95 -1.96
N VAL A 40 6.60 6.65 -2.25
CA VAL A 40 5.26 6.03 -2.41
C VAL A 40 4.91 5.77 -3.88
N THR A 41 4.38 4.59 -4.16
CA THR A 41 3.72 4.22 -5.42
C THR A 41 2.36 3.61 -5.14
N VAL A 42 1.33 4.04 -5.87
CA VAL A 42 -0.02 3.47 -5.77
C VAL A 42 -0.19 2.36 -6.82
N GLY A 43 -0.53 1.16 -6.37
CA GLY A 43 -0.87 0.02 -7.22
C GLY A 43 -2.38 -0.04 -7.48
N LEU A 44 -2.78 0.06 -8.75
CA LEU A 44 -4.17 -0.05 -9.18
C LEU A 44 -4.34 -1.13 -10.25
N TYR A 45 -5.54 -1.66 -10.42
CA TYR A 45 -5.84 -2.56 -11.53
C TYR A 45 -6.03 -1.76 -12.84
N PRO A 46 -5.75 -2.37 -14.01
CA PRO A 46 -5.95 -1.71 -15.30
C PRO A 46 -7.38 -1.19 -15.49
N GLY A 47 -7.52 0.09 -15.87
CA GLY A 47 -8.84 0.74 -16.02
C GLY A 47 -9.49 1.17 -14.70
N SER A 48 -8.76 1.20 -13.59
CA SER A 48 -9.29 1.72 -12.33
C SER A 48 -9.74 3.17 -12.44
N ARG A 49 -10.98 3.44 -12.01
CA ARG A 49 -11.59 4.77 -11.98
C ARG A 49 -10.86 5.76 -11.05
N SER A 50 -10.04 5.25 -10.12
CA SER A 50 -9.26 6.08 -9.20
C SER A 50 -7.91 6.51 -9.76
N LYS A 51 -7.51 6.03 -10.95
CA LYS A 51 -6.21 6.33 -11.54
C LYS A 51 -6.03 7.83 -11.79
N ASP A 52 -6.95 8.44 -12.53
CA ASP A 52 -6.89 9.88 -12.85
C ASP A 52 -6.85 10.73 -11.57
N LYS A 53 -7.58 10.31 -10.53
CA LYS A 53 -7.57 11.00 -9.23
C LYS A 53 -6.21 10.90 -8.54
N ALA A 54 -5.60 9.71 -8.54
CA ALA A 54 -4.28 9.50 -7.95
C ALA A 54 -3.20 10.31 -8.69
N GLU A 55 -3.23 10.30 -10.02
CA GLU A 55 -2.30 11.09 -10.84
C GLU A 55 -2.51 12.60 -10.62
N ALA A 56 -3.76 13.08 -10.54
CA ALA A 56 -4.08 14.47 -10.24
C ALA A 56 -3.65 14.91 -8.83
N ASP A 57 -3.71 14.00 -7.85
CA ASP A 57 -3.17 14.24 -6.52
C ASP A 57 -1.63 14.26 -6.50
N GLY A 58 -0.95 13.92 -7.61
CA GLY A 58 0.51 13.93 -7.73
C GLY A 58 1.20 12.72 -7.10
N VAL A 59 0.54 11.57 -7.04
CA VAL A 59 1.16 10.30 -6.63
C VAL A 59 1.48 9.44 -7.86
N ARG A 60 2.60 8.71 -7.83
CA ARG A 60 2.96 7.78 -8.90
C ARG A 60 2.00 6.59 -8.88
N VAL A 61 1.51 6.20 -10.05
CA VAL A 61 0.61 5.05 -10.22
C VAL A 61 1.26 4.00 -11.10
N LYS A 62 1.14 2.73 -10.69
CA LYS A 62 1.53 1.55 -11.48
C LYS A 62 0.43 0.49 -11.41
N ASP A 63 0.53 -0.51 -12.28
CA ASP A 63 -0.27 -1.72 -12.12
C ASP A 63 0.18 -2.46 -10.86
N VAL A 64 -0.74 -3.17 -10.19
CA VAL A 64 -0.46 -3.86 -8.91
C VAL A 64 0.81 -4.72 -8.94
N PRO A 65 1.03 -5.61 -9.92
CA PRO A 65 2.23 -6.44 -9.96
C PRO A 65 3.54 -5.63 -9.97
N GLU A 66 3.57 -4.53 -10.74
CA GLU A 66 4.74 -3.67 -10.85
C GLU A 66 4.98 -2.86 -9.58
N ALA A 67 3.90 -2.34 -8.97
CA ALA A 67 3.98 -1.63 -7.70
C ALA A 67 4.56 -2.54 -6.60
N VAL A 68 4.08 -3.78 -6.52
CA VAL A 68 4.56 -4.77 -5.54
C VAL A 68 6.02 -5.13 -5.80
N LYS A 69 6.38 -5.41 -7.06
CA LYS A 69 7.74 -5.80 -7.44
C LYS A 69 8.79 -4.75 -7.09
N ASP A 70 8.44 -3.46 -7.11
CA ASP A 70 9.35 -2.36 -6.84
C ASP A 70 9.38 -1.90 -5.38
N ALA A 71 8.51 -2.44 -4.53
CA ALA A 71 8.38 -2.07 -3.14
C ALA A 71 9.09 -3.04 -2.19
N ARG A 72 9.32 -2.57 -0.96
CA ARG A 72 9.74 -3.37 0.21
C ARG A 72 8.63 -3.45 1.25
N VAL A 73 7.77 -2.43 1.29
CA VAL A 73 6.56 -2.37 2.12
C VAL A 73 5.35 -2.35 1.21
N VAL A 74 4.44 -3.30 1.37
CA VAL A 74 3.21 -3.42 0.60
C VAL A 74 2.01 -3.30 1.52
N MET A 75 1.25 -2.21 1.39
CA MET A 75 0.07 -1.91 2.19
C MET A 75 -1.21 -2.22 1.40
N VAL A 76 -1.98 -3.19 1.87
CA VAL A 76 -3.23 -3.64 1.22
C VAL A 76 -4.41 -2.83 1.76
N LEU A 77 -5.02 -2.01 0.89
CA LEU A 77 -6.14 -1.11 1.22
C LEU A 77 -7.31 -1.25 0.23
N THR A 78 -7.42 -2.42 -0.40
CA THR A 78 -8.59 -2.83 -1.19
C THR A 78 -9.68 -3.43 -0.29
N PRO A 79 -10.95 -3.51 -0.72
CA PRO A 79 -12.00 -4.16 0.06
C PRO A 79 -11.68 -5.62 0.43
N ASP A 80 -11.95 -6.02 1.68
CA ASP A 80 -11.53 -7.30 2.27
C ASP A 80 -11.93 -8.53 1.44
N VAL A 81 -13.16 -8.53 0.88
CA VAL A 81 -13.70 -9.64 0.08
C VAL A 81 -12.83 -9.96 -1.15
N GLY A 82 -12.11 -8.96 -1.69
CA GLY A 82 -11.24 -9.14 -2.85
C GLY A 82 -9.77 -9.42 -2.52
N GLN A 83 -9.35 -9.28 -1.25
CA GLN A 83 -7.92 -9.31 -0.88
C GLN A 83 -7.28 -10.68 -1.10
N ALA A 84 -7.97 -11.78 -0.81
CA ALA A 84 -7.42 -13.13 -0.99
C ALA A 84 -7.08 -13.42 -2.47
N ARG A 85 -7.95 -13.00 -3.39
CA ARG A 85 -7.72 -13.14 -4.83
C ARG A 85 -6.60 -12.23 -5.30
N LEU A 86 -6.64 -10.95 -4.90
CA LEU A 86 -5.58 -9.97 -5.20
C LEU A 86 -4.21 -10.50 -4.75
N TYR A 87 -4.15 -11.06 -3.54
CA TYR A 87 -2.93 -11.60 -2.97
C TYR A 87 -2.34 -12.69 -3.86
N ARG A 88 -3.10 -13.74 -4.15
CA ARG A 88 -2.64 -14.90 -4.94
C ARG A 88 -2.28 -14.54 -6.38
N GLU A 89 -3.06 -13.66 -7.01
CA GLU A 89 -2.91 -13.36 -8.44
C GLU A 89 -1.83 -12.30 -8.72
N ALA A 90 -1.64 -11.33 -7.82
CA ALA A 90 -0.84 -10.14 -8.12
C ALA A 90 0.18 -9.75 -7.04
N VAL A 91 -0.02 -10.13 -5.77
CA VAL A 91 0.90 -9.73 -4.69
C VAL A 91 1.94 -10.83 -4.43
N GLU A 92 1.51 -12.03 -4.05
CA GLU A 92 2.37 -13.17 -3.71
C GLU A 92 3.44 -13.47 -4.77
N PRO A 93 3.11 -13.52 -6.09
CA PRO A 93 4.12 -13.82 -7.11
C PRO A 93 5.19 -12.74 -7.29
N ASN A 94 4.93 -11.53 -6.79
CA ASN A 94 5.80 -10.36 -6.96
C ASN A 94 6.50 -9.94 -5.66
N LEU A 95 6.13 -10.53 -4.51
CA LEU A 95 6.82 -10.32 -3.24
C LEU A 95 8.19 -10.98 -3.24
N LYS A 96 9.15 -10.31 -2.60
CA LYS A 96 10.48 -10.85 -2.33
C LYS A 96 10.55 -11.31 -0.88
N ARG A 97 11.46 -12.26 -0.62
CA ARG A 97 11.79 -12.67 0.75
C ARG A 97 12.22 -11.44 1.56
N GLY A 98 11.56 -11.24 2.71
CA GLY A 98 11.84 -10.13 3.63
C GLY A 98 11.02 -8.87 3.36
N ASP A 99 10.18 -8.83 2.32
CA ASP A 99 9.23 -7.73 2.14
C ASP A 99 8.15 -7.75 3.24
N MET A 100 7.69 -6.56 3.62
CA MET A 100 6.66 -6.38 4.63
C MET A 100 5.29 -6.28 3.96
N LEU A 101 4.37 -7.17 4.35
CA LEU A 101 2.97 -7.12 3.95
C LEU A 101 2.13 -6.55 5.09
N MET A 102 1.44 -5.44 4.83
CA MET A 102 0.69 -4.68 5.82
C MET A 102 -0.79 -4.57 5.44
N PHE A 103 -1.64 -4.47 6.45
CA PHE A 103 -3.09 -4.33 6.33
C PHE A 103 -3.60 -3.27 7.30
N ALA A 104 -4.66 -2.54 6.93
CA ALA A 104 -5.35 -1.63 7.85
C ALA A 104 -6.39 -2.33 8.72
N HIS A 105 -6.77 -3.56 8.35
CA HIS A 105 -7.71 -4.38 9.09
C HIS A 105 -7.27 -5.85 9.06
N GLY A 106 -7.46 -6.56 10.17
CA GLY A 106 -6.96 -7.93 10.35
C GLY A 106 -7.85 -9.01 9.74
N PHE A 107 -9.00 -8.70 9.16
CA PHE A 107 -9.99 -9.70 8.71
C PHE A 107 -9.39 -10.77 7.80
N SER A 108 -8.73 -10.36 6.72
CA SER A 108 -8.17 -11.30 5.73
C SER A 108 -6.96 -12.09 6.25
N ILE A 109 -6.29 -11.62 7.30
CA ILE A 109 -5.24 -12.40 7.98
C ILE A 109 -5.85 -13.38 8.99
N HIS A 110 -6.93 -12.98 9.67
CA HIS A 110 -7.53 -13.78 10.73
C HIS A 110 -8.42 -14.92 10.20
N PHE A 111 -9.08 -14.71 9.05
CA PHE A 111 -10.06 -15.65 8.50
C PHE A 111 -9.80 -16.10 7.06
N GLY A 112 -8.77 -15.57 6.41
CA GLY A 112 -8.49 -15.77 4.97
C GLY A 112 -7.57 -16.94 4.65
#